data_AF-A0A9E6JSQ3-F1
#
_entry.id   AF-A0A9E6JSQ3-F1
#
_cell.length_a   1.000
_cell.length_b   1.000
_cell.length_c   1.000
_cell.angle_alpha   90.00
_cell.angle_beta   90.00
_cell.angle_gamma   90.00
#
_symmetry.space_group_name_H-M   'P 1'
#
loop_
_entity.id
_entity.type
_entity.pdbx_description
1 polymer ?
#
loop_
_entity_poly.entity_id
_entity_poly.type
_entity_poly.pdbx_seq_one_letter_code
_entity_poly.pdbx_strand_id
1 'polypeptide(L)'
;MIESLIKIAHISDLHVAGKHDRRLLQHLDGMLEHLKKTKVDHLVISGDLTDTAEPKDWQILKDRLIEHDLYDWQKVTVIAGNHDLINLEEEMRFYNVLNPLPGIKKRSFSGKVSRFCSMFSELIASDDESAAGFPFVKIMKIDGFSLAFVAVNSVWPWNPTENPLGARGCISPSELRVLSINSVVDALRESFVIGLCHHAYKVYSTDSVIDQAFDWTMELTNRKEYLEVLKLLGAGVVLHGHFHRFQSYTVDNISFINGGCFKNSPERYSELIVRSDGSFSQEFLSLP
;
A
#
# COMPACT_ATOMS: atom_id res chain seq x y z
N MET A 1 15.42 23.48 21.23
CA MET A 1 14.46 23.29 20.13
C MET A 1 13.57 22.13 20.53
N ILE A 2 12.25 22.27 20.41
CA ILE A 2 11.34 21.13 20.59
C ILE A 2 11.56 20.23 19.38
N GLU A 3 11.89 18.97 19.62
CA GLU A 3 12.06 17.97 18.57
C GLU A 3 10.70 17.72 17.91
N SER A 4 10.56 18.04 16.63
CA SER A 4 9.36 17.68 15.88
C SER A 4 9.37 16.18 15.59
N LEU A 5 8.23 15.54 15.80
CA LEU A 5 7.98 14.14 15.51
C LEU A 5 6.70 14.02 14.69
N ILE A 6 6.59 12.94 13.93
CA ILE A 6 5.38 12.56 13.19
C ILE A 6 4.99 11.17 13.63
N LYS A 7 3.73 11.02 14.02
CA LYS A 7 3.09 9.74 14.31
C LYS A 7 2.31 9.26 13.09
N ILE A 8 2.75 8.13 12.54
CA ILE A 8 2.14 7.48 11.40
C ILE A 8 1.46 6.19 11.87
N ALA A 9 0.16 6.06 11.65
CA ALA A 9 -0.53 4.78 11.78
C ALA A 9 -0.51 4.04 10.46
N HIS A 10 -0.31 2.73 10.51
CA HIS A 10 -0.28 1.87 9.33
C HIS A 10 -1.18 0.65 9.56
N ILE A 11 -2.14 0.50 8.66
CA ILE A 11 -3.06 -0.65 8.57
C ILE A 11 -3.03 -1.20 7.14
N SER A 12 -3.45 -2.45 6.99
CA SER A 12 -3.49 -3.11 5.69
C SER A 12 -4.58 -4.18 5.66
N ASP A 13 -4.94 -4.62 4.46
CA ASP A 13 -5.78 -5.80 4.23
C ASP A 13 -7.11 -5.67 4.98
N LEU A 14 -7.80 -4.55 4.68
CA LEU A 14 -9.13 -4.24 5.20
C LEU A 14 -10.15 -5.26 4.72
N HIS A 15 -10.09 -5.62 3.43
CA HIS A 15 -10.97 -6.61 2.81
C HIS A 15 -12.46 -6.33 3.07
N VAL A 16 -12.88 -5.07 2.89
CA VAL A 16 -14.30 -4.68 3.04
C VAL A 16 -15.12 -5.34 1.94
N ALA A 17 -16.07 -6.20 2.33
CA ALA A 17 -16.97 -6.91 1.42
C ALA A 17 -18.25 -6.11 1.09
N GLY A 18 -18.07 -4.83 0.76
CA GLY A 18 -19.15 -3.90 0.45
C GLY A 18 -19.96 -3.40 1.66
N LYS A 19 -21.01 -2.62 1.40
CA LYS A 19 -21.76 -1.85 2.43
C LYS A 19 -22.51 -2.69 3.48
N HIS A 20 -22.65 -3.99 3.22
CA HIS A 20 -23.36 -4.91 4.09
C HIS A 20 -22.44 -5.55 5.14
N ASP A 21 -21.12 -5.35 5.04
CA ASP A 21 -20.16 -5.77 6.05
C ASP A 21 -20.18 -4.84 7.28
N ARG A 22 -21.34 -4.79 7.93
CA ARG A 22 -21.63 -3.85 9.03
C ARG A 22 -20.63 -3.99 10.17
N ARG A 23 -20.19 -5.21 10.47
CA ARG A 23 -19.28 -5.48 11.58
C ARG A 23 -17.90 -4.92 11.28
N LEU A 24 -17.34 -5.20 10.12
CA LEU A 24 -16.01 -4.69 9.75
C LEU A 24 -16.03 -3.16 9.60
N LEU A 25 -17.11 -2.60 9.05
CA LEU A 25 -17.29 -1.15 8.97
C LEU A 25 -17.35 -0.49 10.35
N GLN A 26 -18.06 -1.09 11.32
CA GLN A 26 -18.07 -0.61 12.70
C GLN A 26 -16.68 -0.65 13.34
N HIS A 27 -15.90 -1.70 13.07
CA HIS A 27 -14.53 -1.78 13.53
C HIS A 27 -13.65 -0.70 12.89
N LEU A 28 -13.80 -0.47 11.58
CA LEU A 28 -13.10 0.59 10.86
C LEU A 28 -13.43 1.96 11.46
N ASP A 29 -14.71 2.23 11.70
CA ASP A 29 -15.16 3.46 12.36
C ASP A 29 -14.51 3.63 13.75
N GLY A 30 -14.44 2.55 14.54
CA GLY A 30 -13.76 2.54 15.83
C GLY A 30 -12.26 2.82 15.74
N MET A 31 -11.57 2.22 14.76
CA MET A 31 -10.16 2.47 14.48
C MET A 31 -9.92 3.93 14.08
N LEU A 32 -10.66 4.45 13.11
CA LEU A 32 -10.51 5.84 12.65
C LEU A 32 -10.73 6.85 13.79
N GLU A 33 -11.75 6.63 14.61
CA GLU A 33 -11.99 7.46 15.82
C GLU A 33 -10.86 7.37 16.84
N HIS A 34 -10.30 6.18 17.05
CA HIS A 34 -9.15 6.00 17.92
C HIS A 34 -7.94 6.79 17.41
N LEU A 35 -7.60 6.66 16.12
CA LEU A 35 -6.45 7.35 15.52
C LEU A 35 -6.58 8.88 15.63
N LYS A 36 -7.79 9.42 15.44
CA LYS A 36 -8.09 10.85 15.69
C LYS A 36 -7.84 11.23 17.14
N LYS A 37 -8.37 10.48 18.10
CA LYS A 37 -8.25 10.76 19.54
C LYS A 37 -6.80 10.68 20.01
N THR A 38 -6.02 9.74 19.47
CA THR A 38 -4.59 9.59 19.78
C THR A 38 -3.68 10.52 18.98
N LYS A 39 -4.27 11.43 18.18
CA LYS A 39 -3.56 12.43 17.38
C LYS A 39 -2.50 11.81 16.47
N VAL A 40 -2.90 10.79 15.72
CA VAL A 40 -2.09 10.31 14.59
C VAL A 40 -2.03 11.42 13.54
N ASP A 41 -0.82 11.74 13.09
CA ASP A 41 -0.60 12.80 12.11
C ASP A 41 -0.88 12.31 10.69
N HIS A 42 -0.58 11.03 10.41
CA HIS A 42 -0.80 10.42 9.11
C HIS A 42 -1.24 8.95 9.19
N LEU A 43 -2.17 8.53 8.36
CA LEU A 43 -2.63 7.16 8.20
C LEU A 43 -2.17 6.61 6.86
N VAL A 44 -1.52 5.45 6.86
CA VAL A 44 -1.18 4.67 5.67
C VAL A 44 -2.07 3.43 5.60
N ILE A 45 -2.72 3.22 4.46
CA ILE A 45 -3.48 2.00 4.16
C ILE A 45 -2.83 1.30 2.97
N SER A 46 -2.13 0.18 3.22
CA SER A 46 -1.23 -0.44 2.24
C SER A 46 -1.86 -1.50 1.35
N GLY A 47 -3.09 -1.28 0.88
CA GLY A 47 -3.78 -2.14 -0.09
C GLY A 47 -4.71 -3.18 0.51
N ASP A 48 -5.39 -3.89 -0.39
CA ASP A 48 -6.50 -4.81 -0.12
C ASP A 48 -7.58 -4.11 0.72
N LEU A 49 -8.04 -2.98 0.21
CA LEU A 49 -9.07 -2.15 0.82
C LEU A 49 -10.41 -2.88 0.80
N THR A 50 -10.68 -3.59 -0.29
CA THR A 50 -11.95 -4.29 -0.55
C THR A 50 -11.69 -5.72 -0.99
N ASP A 51 -12.64 -6.62 -0.70
CA ASP A 51 -12.57 -8.01 -1.20
C ASP A 51 -12.84 -8.09 -2.72
N THR A 52 -13.42 -7.02 -3.28
CA THR A 52 -13.83 -6.95 -4.69
C THR A 52 -13.15 -5.77 -5.38
N ALA A 53 -12.73 -5.97 -6.64
CA ALA A 53 -12.13 -4.94 -7.48
C ALA A 53 -13.18 -3.95 -8.07
N GLU A 54 -14.27 -3.70 -7.33
CA GLU A 54 -15.40 -2.89 -7.77
C GLU A 54 -15.29 -1.45 -7.23
N PRO A 55 -15.38 -0.41 -8.09
CA PRO A 55 -15.25 0.98 -7.67
C PRO A 55 -16.23 1.43 -6.58
N LYS A 56 -17.43 0.84 -6.55
CA LYS A 56 -18.45 1.14 -5.52
C LYS A 56 -17.99 0.75 -4.11
N ASP A 57 -17.10 -0.24 -3.98
CA ASP A 57 -16.61 -0.69 -2.68
C ASP A 57 -15.46 0.21 -2.21
N TRP A 58 -14.61 0.73 -3.11
CA TRP A 58 -13.63 1.76 -2.77
C TRP A 58 -14.29 3.05 -2.27
N GLN A 59 -15.45 3.40 -2.84
CA GLN A 59 -16.24 4.56 -2.40
C GLN A 59 -16.62 4.44 -0.92
N ILE A 60 -16.85 3.24 -0.40
CA ILE A 60 -17.20 3.04 1.01
C ILE A 60 -16.03 3.49 1.91
N LEU A 61 -14.79 3.12 1.57
CA LEU A 61 -13.63 3.58 2.32
C LEU A 61 -13.48 5.10 2.22
N LYS A 62 -13.62 5.67 1.01
CA LYS A 62 -13.59 7.13 0.81
C LYS A 62 -14.63 7.83 1.69
N ASP A 63 -15.87 7.37 1.68
CA ASP A 63 -16.96 7.92 2.49
C ASP A 63 -16.64 7.85 3.98
N ARG A 64 -16.09 6.74 4.48
CA ARG A 64 -15.65 6.64 5.88
C ARG A 64 -14.54 7.62 6.21
N LEU A 65 -13.50 7.70 5.38
CA LEU A 65 -12.43 8.68 5.62
C LEU A 65 -12.97 10.12 5.65
N ILE A 66 -13.97 10.45 4.82
CA ILE A 66 -14.65 11.76 4.82
C ILE A 66 -15.46 11.95 6.10
N GLU A 67 -16.30 10.98 6.48
CA GLU A 67 -17.13 11.02 7.70
C GLU A 67 -16.31 11.21 8.97
N HIS A 68 -15.05 10.74 8.95
CA HIS A 68 -14.11 10.86 10.05
C HIS A 68 -13.14 12.04 9.90
N ASP A 69 -13.32 12.97 8.96
CA ASP A 69 -12.43 14.13 8.72
C ASP A 69 -10.95 13.77 8.44
N LEU A 70 -10.72 12.58 7.90
CA LEU A 70 -9.40 12.02 7.57
C LEU A 70 -9.10 12.04 6.07
N TYR A 71 -10.09 12.20 5.20
CA TYR A 71 -9.89 12.26 3.74
C TYR A 71 -9.22 13.57 3.31
N ASP A 72 -7.92 13.66 3.55
CA ASP A 72 -7.09 14.82 3.27
C ASP A 72 -5.69 14.35 2.85
N TRP A 73 -5.11 14.99 1.84
CA TRP A 73 -3.77 14.67 1.34
C TRP A 73 -2.73 14.71 2.46
N GLN A 74 -2.80 15.61 3.43
CA GLN A 74 -1.83 15.68 4.54
C GLN A 74 -2.03 14.56 5.58
N LYS A 75 -3.18 13.89 5.60
CA LYS A 75 -3.55 12.95 6.66
C LYS A 75 -3.58 11.49 6.23
N VAL A 76 -3.82 11.17 4.96
CA VAL A 76 -3.97 9.78 4.51
C VAL A 76 -3.15 9.51 3.25
N THR A 77 -2.51 8.34 3.20
CA THR A 77 -1.96 7.76 1.98
C THR A 77 -2.51 6.36 1.78
N VAL A 78 -3.04 6.10 0.59
CA VAL A 78 -3.61 4.80 0.22
C VAL A 78 -2.94 4.28 -1.04
N ILE A 79 -2.69 2.97 -1.09
CA ILE A 79 -2.26 2.27 -2.29
C ILE A 79 -3.17 1.07 -2.53
N ALA A 80 -3.15 0.53 -3.74
CA ALA A 80 -3.93 -0.65 -4.10
C ALA A 80 -3.19 -1.94 -3.74
N GLY A 81 -3.95 -2.94 -3.29
CA GLY A 81 -3.55 -4.34 -3.23
C GLY A 81 -4.16 -5.16 -4.36
N ASN A 82 -3.90 -6.46 -4.37
CA ASN A 82 -4.33 -7.31 -5.46
C ASN A 82 -5.86 -7.48 -5.50
N HIS A 83 -6.54 -7.53 -4.36
CA HIS A 83 -8.00 -7.62 -4.31
C HIS A 83 -8.71 -6.34 -4.79
N ASP A 84 -8.02 -5.20 -4.70
CA ASP A 84 -8.53 -3.95 -5.24
C ASP A 84 -8.51 -3.91 -6.77
N LEU A 85 -7.60 -4.64 -7.43
CA LEU A 85 -7.40 -4.52 -8.88
C LEU A 85 -7.71 -5.80 -9.66
N ILE A 86 -7.84 -6.93 -8.98
CA ILE A 86 -8.05 -8.25 -9.59
C ILE A 86 -9.30 -8.88 -9.00
N ASN A 87 -10.22 -9.28 -9.88
CA ASN A 87 -11.35 -10.13 -9.52
C ASN A 87 -11.11 -11.49 -10.19
N LEU A 88 -10.63 -12.46 -9.42
CA LEU A 88 -10.17 -13.74 -9.98
C LEU A 88 -11.29 -14.46 -10.76
N GLU A 89 -12.54 -14.41 -10.29
CA GLU A 89 -13.67 -15.01 -10.98
C GLU A 89 -13.93 -14.34 -12.34
N GLU A 90 -13.88 -13.00 -12.38
CA GLU A 90 -13.98 -12.22 -13.62
C GLU A 90 -12.84 -12.58 -14.59
N GLU A 91 -11.60 -12.62 -14.10
CA GLU A 91 -10.41 -12.90 -14.92
C GLU A 91 -10.44 -14.33 -15.50
N MET A 92 -10.85 -15.32 -14.70
CA MET A 92 -11.02 -16.71 -15.16
C MET A 92 -12.14 -16.86 -16.18
N ARG A 93 -13.28 -16.16 -15.99
CA ARG A 93 -14.37 -16.14 -16.97
C ARG A 93 -13.93 -15.54 -18.30
N PHE A 94 -13.21 -14.41 -18.28
CA PHE A 94 -12.66 -13.81 -19.50
C PHE A 94 -11.67 -14.73 -20.22
N TYR A 95 -10.81 -15.43 -19.47
CA TYR A 95 -9.88 -16.39 -20.05
C TYR A 95 -10.59 -17.51 -20.82
N ASN A 96 -11.60 -18.13 -20.18
CA ASN A 96 -12.32 -19.27 -20.75
C ASN A 96 -13.18 -18.89 -21.96
N VAL A 97 -13.73 -17.67 -22.01
CA VAL A 97 -14.64 -17.25 -23.07
C VAL A 97 -13.90 -16.70 -24.30
N LEU A 98 -12.76 -16.03 -24.12
CA LEU A 98 -12.15 -15.23 -25.19
C LEU A 98 -10.73 -15.60 -25.59
N ASN A 99 -10.09 -16.57 -24.92
CA ASN A 99 -8.67 -16.90 -25.11
C ASN A 99 -7.82 -15.62 -25.34
N PRO A 100 -7.87 -14.66 -24.39
CA PRO A 100 -7.85 -13.25 -24.74
C PRO A 100 -6.55 -12.86 -25.42
N LEU A 101 -6.66 -12.13 -26.53
CA LEU A 101 -5.51 -11.47 -27.15
C LEU A 101 -4.71 -10.74 -26.05
N PRO A 102 -3.37 -10.92 -25.97
CA PRO A 102 -2.54 -10.46 -24.86
C PRO A 102 -2.70 -8.98 -24.46
N GLY A 103 -3.17 -8.12 -25.37
CA GLY A 103 -3.37 -6.68 -25.13
C GLY A 103 -4.66 -6.31 -24.39
N ILE A 104 -5.73 -7.12 -24.47
CA ILE A 104 -7.03 -6.77 -23.88
C ILE A 104 -6.96 -6.81 -22.35
N LYS A 105 -6.31 -7.84 -21.79
CA LYS A 105 -6.10 -7.98 -20.35
C LYS A 105 -5.30 -6.82 -19.78
N LYS A 106 -4.17 -6.49 -20.43
CA LYS A 106 -3.33 -5.37 -20.03
C LYS A 106 -4.12 -4.06 -20.02
N ARG A 107 -4.93 -3.81 -21.06
CA ARG A 107 -5.79 -2.62 -21.13
C ARG A 107 -6.86 -2.61 -20.03
N SER A 108 -7.49 -3.74 -19.75
CA SER A 108 -8.50 -3.86 -18.68
C SER A 108 -7.88 -3.56 -17.31
N PHE A 109 -6.75 -4.19 -17.00
CA PHE A 109 -6.02 -3.97 -15.75
C PHE A 109 -5.55 -2.51 -15.61
N SER A 110 -4.93 -1.94 -16.66
CA SER A 110 -4.57 -0.51 -16.66
C SER A 110 -5.79 0.38 -16.43
N GLY A 111 -6.96 0.04 -16.99
CA GLY A 111 -8.21 0.75 -16.72
C GLY A 111 -8.71 0.61 -15.28
N LYS A 112 -8.46 -0.52 -14.60
CA LYS A 112 -8.74 -0.67 -13.16
C LYS A 112 -7.80 0.20 -12.32
N VAL A 113 -6.50 0.18 -12.62
CA VAL A 113 -5.49 1.07 -11.98
C VAL A 113 -5.88 2.54 -12.14
N SER A 114 -6.20 3.00 -13.35
CA SER A 114 -6.61 4.39 -13.58
C SER A 114 -7.87 4.78 -12.82
N ARG A 115 -8.85 3.87 -12.69
CA ARG A 115 -10.06 4.11 -11.90
C ARG A 115 -9.77 4.20 -10.41
N PHE A 116 -8.88 3.36 -9.90
CA PHE A 116 -8.41 3.44 -8.51
C PHE A 116 -7.73 4.79 -8.24
N CYS A 117 -6.78 5.18 -9.09
CA CYS A 117 -6.07 6.46 -8.95
C CYS A 117 -7.02 7.66 -9.08
N SER A 118 -8.04 7.57 -9.94
CA SER A 118 -9.07 8.61 -10.06
C SER A 118 -10.02 8.67 -8.86
N MET A 119 -10.28 7.55 -8.18
CA MET A 119 -11.13 7.52 -6.98
C MET A 119 -10.44 8.24 -5.80
N PHE A 120 -9.13 8.07 -5.70
CA PHE A 120 -8.29 8.57 -4.62
C PHE A 120 -7.34 9.69 -5.08
N SER A 121 -7.69 10.42 -6.14
CA SER A 121 -6.82 11.44 -6.74
C SER A 121 -6.40 12.49 -5.73
N GLU A 122 -7.33 12.91 -4.86
CA GLU A 122 -7.11 13.92 -3.82
C GLU A 122 -6.16 13.45 -2.71
N LEU A 123 -5.96 12.13 -2.55
CA LEU A 123 -4.99 11.57 -1.59
C LEU A 123 -3.61 11.31 -2.22
N ILE A 124 -3.57 11.17 -3.55
CA ILE A 124 -2.38 10.86 -4.34
C ILE A 124 -1.64 12.15 -4.74
N ALA A 125 -2.35 13.12 -5.32
CA ALA A 125 -1.78 14.37 -5.83
C ALA A 125 -2.31 15.57 -5.04
N SER A 126 -1.43 16.54 -4.74
CA SER A 126 -1.78 17.74 -3.97
C SER A 126 -2.54 18.79 -4.80
N ASP A 127 -2.01 19.11 -5.99
CA ASP A 127 -2.44 20.28 -6.77
C ASP A 127 -3.00 19.94 -8.15
N ASP A 128 -2.54 18.83 -8.75
CA ASP A 128 -2.98 18.37 -10.08
C ASP A 128 -3.46 16.93 -10.01
N GLU A 129 -4.77 16.76 -9.81
CA GLU A 129 -5.42 15.45 -9.80
C GLU A 129 -5.23 14.67 -11.10
N SER A 130 -4.95 15.35 -12.23
CA SER A 130 -4.66 14.67 -13.50
C SER A 130 -3.31 13.96 -13.51
N ALA A 131 -2.43 14.30 -12.55
CA ALA A 131 -1.17 13.62 -12.30
C ALA A 131 -1.31 12.40 -11.35
N ALA A 132 -2.51 12.12 -10.82
CA ALA A 132 -2.72 10.99 -9.93
C ALA A 132 -2.50 9.65 -10.65
N GLY A 133 -1.46 8.92 -10.25
CA GLY A 133 -1.07 7.66 -10.87
C GLY A 133 0.09 6.98 -10.14
N PHE A 134 0.42 5.76 -10.55
CA PHE A 134 1.61 5.07 -10.07
C PHE A 134 2.79 5.21 -11.05
N PRO A 135 4.04 5.35 -10.56
CA PRO A 135 4.36 5.57 -9.15
C PRO A 135 4.04 7.03 -8.77
N PHE A 136 3.85 7.30 -7.48
CA PHE A 136 3.76 8.68 -6.98
C PHE A 136 4.69 8.92 -5.81
N VAL A 137 5.09 10.19 -5.67
CA VAL A 137 5.92 10.67 -4.57
C VAL A 137 5.15 11.78 -3.88
N LYS A 138 4.99 11.63 -2.57
CA LYS A 138 4.25 12.57 -1.72
C LYS A 138 5.20 13.13 -0.68
N ILE A 139 5.51 14.42 -0.78
CA ILE A 139 6.49 15.09 0.08
C ILE A 139 5.76 16.08 0.98
N MET A 140 5.76 15.83 2.29
CA MET A 140 5.15 16.69 3.30
C MET A 140 6.25 17.42 4.08
N LYS A 141 6.12 18.75 4.20
CA LYS A 141 7.02 19.57 5.01
C LYS A 141 6.35 19.92 6.33
N ILE A 142 6.95 19.48 7.44
CA ILE A 142 6.40 19.60 8.79
C ILE A 142 7.51 20.21 9.66
N ASP A 143 7.34 21.45 10.11
CA ASP A 143 8.27 22.15 11.02
C ASP A 143 9.75 22.04 10.64
N GLY A 144 10.07 22.22 9.35
CA GLY A 144 11.44 22.17 8.83
C GLY A 144 11.96 20.75 8.56
N PHE A 145 11.18 19.73 8.87
CA PHE A 145 11.43 18.33 8.49
C PHE A 145 10.65 17.97 7.22
N SER A 146 11.25 17.15 6.37
CA SER A 146 10.62 16.68 5.13
C SER A 146 10.38 15.17 5.23
N LEU A 147 9.12 14.75 5.12
CA LEU A 147 8.72 13.34 5.08
C LEU A 147 8.25 13.01 3.67
N ALA A 148 8.75 11.93 3.08
CA ALA A 148 8.34 11.50 1.76
C ALA A 148 7.79 10.07 1.76
N PHE A 149 6.63 9.89 1.14
CA PHE A 149 6.11 8.57 0.77
C PHE A 149 6.37 8.31 -0.71
N VAL A 150 6.97 7.17 -1.03
CA VAL A 150 7.25 6.73 -2.40
C VAL A 150 6.44 5.48 -2.68
N ALA A 151 5.33 5.65 -3.40
CA ALA A 151 4.37 4.58 -3.66
C ALA A 151 4.52 4.00 -5.06
N VAL A 152 4.52 2.67 -5.13
CA VAL A 152 4.55 1.89 -6.38
C VAL A 152 3.32 0.98 -6.47
N ASN A 153 2.88 0.70 -7.69
CA ASN A 153 1.90 -0.36 -7.90
C ASN A 153 2.63 -1.70 -7.93
N SER A 154 2.49 -2.46 -6.85
CA SER A 154 3.06 -3.80 -6.78
C SER A 154 2.17 -4.90 -7.37
N VAL A 155 0.93 -4.60 -7.74
CA VAL A 155 -0.03 -5.62 -8.21
C VAL A 155 0.32 -6.09 -9.60
N TRP A 156 0.57 -7.39 -9.73
CA TRP A 156 0.83 -8.01 -11.03
C TRP A 156 -0.49 -8.54 -11.62
N PRO A 157 -0.88 -8.21 -12.86
CA PRO A 157 -2.13 -8.70 -13.44
C PRO A 157 -2.23 -10.22 -13.39
N TRP A 158 -3.44 -10.74 -13.23
CA TRP A 158 -3.68 -12.17 -13.26
C TRP A 158 -3.17 -12.78 -14.57
N ASN A 159 -2.43 -13.89 -14.44
CA ASN A 159 -1.88 -14.64 -15.56
C ASN A 159 -1.90 -16.13 -15.22
N PRO A 160 -2.45 -17.01 -16.09
CA PRO A 160 -2.61 -18.43 -15.77
C PRO A 160 -1.30 -19.19 -15.50
N THR A 161 -0.16 -18.70 -15.99
CA THR A 161 1.14 -19.35 -15.78
C THR A 161 2.00 -18.59 -14.78
N GLU A 162 1.97 -17.27 -14.83
CA GLU A 162 2.89 -16.43 -14.06
C GLU A 162 2.30 -15.95 -12.73
N ASN A 163 1.00 -15.63 -12.69
CA ASN A 163 0.28 -15.20 -11.49
C ASN A 163 -1.12 -15.85 -11.42
N PRO A 164 -1.19 -17.18 -11.26
CA PRO A 164 -2.43 -17.95 -11.47
C PRO A 164 -3.50 -17.67 -10.41
N LEU A 165 -3.11 -17.20 -9.22
CA LEU A 165 -4.02 -16.82 -8.15
C LEU A 165 -4.28 -15.31 -8.10
N GLY A 166 -3.59 -14.52 -8.93
CA GLY A 166 -3.70 -13.06 -8.87
C GLY A 166 -3.06 -12.45 -7.61
N ALA A 167 -2.27 -13.22 -6.84
CA ALA A 167 -1.72 -12.81 -5.55
C ALA A 167 -0.21 -12.47 -5.61
N ARG A 168 0.45 -12.67 -6.76
CA ARG A 168 1.87 -12.29 -6.91
C ARG A 168 2.02 -10.81 -7.18
N GLY A 169 3.15 -10.29 -6.71
CA GLY A 169 3.57 -8.93 -6.96
C GLY A 169 4.61 -8.79 -8.06
N CYS A 170 4.55 -7.70 -8.80
CA CYS A 170 5.59 -7.25 -9.72
C CYS A 170 5.42 -5.75 -9.93
N ILE A 171 6.48 -4.97 -9.66
CA ILE A 171 6.47 -3.53 -9.91
C ILE A 171 6.92 -3.29 -11.34
N SER A 172 6.20 -2.46 -12.10
CA SER A 172 6.60 -2.21 -13.49
C SER A 172 8.01 -1.61 -13.57
N PRO A 173 8.89 -2.12 -14.45
CA PRO A 173 10.21 -1.52 -14.67
C PRO A 173 10.16 -0.05 -15.09
N SER A 174 9.06 0.42 -15.70
CA SER A 174 8.89 1.84 -16.00
C SER A 174 8.71 2.69 -14.74
N GLU A 175 7.98 2.19 -13.73
CA GLU A 175 7.81 2.89 -12.46
C GLU A 175 9.15 3.00 -11.74
N LEU A 176 9.90 1.90 -11.65
CA LEU A 176 11.25 1.88 -11.05
C LEU A 176 12.21 2.83 -11.77
N ARG A 177 12.18 2.88 -13.10
CA ARG A 177 13.01 3.82 -13.88
C ARG A 177 12.66 5.27 -13.61
N VAL A 178 11.37 5.62 -13.55
CA VAL A 178 10.92 7.00 -13.27
C VAL A 178 11.40 7.43 -11.88
N LEU A 179 11.27 6.57 -10.88
CA LEU A 179 11.76 6.84 -9.53
C LEU A 179 13.29 6.98 -9.45
N SER A 180 14.03 6.40 -10.40
CA SER A 180 15.50 6.46 -10.43
C SER A 180 16.06 7.68 -11.17
N ILE A 181 15.21 8.57 -11.69
CA ILE A 181 15.67 9.78 -12.39
C ILE A 181 16.25 10.76 -11.36
N ASN A 182 17.37 11.41 -11.69
CA ASN A 182 18.09 12.33 -10.80
C ASN A 182 17.18 13.39 -10.16
N SER A 183 16.22 13.95 -10.91
CA SER A 183 15.29 14.96 -10.37
C SER A 183 14.42 14.43 -9.22
N VAL A 184 14.06 13.14 -9.24
CA VAL A 184 13.32 12.49 -8.14
C VAL A 184 14.24 12.23 -6.96
N VAL A 185 15.44 11.69 -7.23
CA VAL A 185 16.46 11.44 -6.20
C VAL A 185 16.85 12.73 -5.48
N ASP A 186 17.11 13.80 -6.23
CA ASP A 186 17.48 15.11 -5.69
C ASP A 186 16.34 15.74 -4.88
N ALA A 187 15.07 15.55 -5.29
CA ALA A 187 13.91 16.03 -4.55
C ALA A 187 13.71 15.34 -3.18
N LEU A 188 14.26 14.12 -3.02
CA LEU A 188 14.12 13.30 -1.82
C LEU A 188 15.33 13.33 -0.89
N ARG A 189 16.44 13.95 -1.30
CA ARG A 189 17.73 13.89 -0.57
C ARG A 189 17.64 14.34 0.90
N GLU A 190 16.83 15.35 1.17
CA GLU A 190 16.66 15.93 2.52
C GLU A 190 15.37 15.42 3.21
N SER A 191 14.75 14.38 2.66
CA SER A 191 13.54 13.77 3.21
C SER A 191 13.86 12.49 3.98
N PHE A 192 13.10 12.22 5.04
CA PHE A 192 12.94 10.85 5.51
C PHE A 192 12.02 10.11 4.53
N VAL A 193 12.56 9.09 3.86
CA VAL A 193 11.84 8.39 2.78
C VAL A 193 11.23 7.08 3.29
N ILE A 194 9.93 6.93 3.09
CA ILE A 194 9.14 5.73 3.34
C ILE A 194 8.68 5.15 2.00
N GLY A 195 9.13 3.94 1.66
CA GLY A 195 8.61 3.19 0.52
C GLY A 195 7.24 2.58 0.82
N LEU A 196 6.35 2.55 -0.17
CA LEU A 196 5.03 1.93 -0.07
C LEU A 196 4.80 0.94 -1.22
N CYS A 197 4.47 -0.29 -0.88
CA CYS A 197 4.00 -1.33 -1.79
C CYS A 197 3.05 -2.26 -1.05
N HIS A 198 2.17 -2.99 -1.74
CA HIS A 198 1.28 -3.93 -1.07
C HIS A 198 1.97 -5.28 -0.80
N HIS A 199 2.61 -5.85 -1.83
CA HIS A 199 3.21 -7.19 -1.74
C HIS A 199 4.50 -7.17 -0.89
N ALA A 200 4.68 -8.23 -0.09
CA ALA A 200 5.82 -8.37 0.79
C ALA A 200 7.13 -8.61 0.01
N TYR A 201 8.22 -7.98 0.46
CA TYR A 201 9.56 -8.23 -0.08
C TYR A 201 10.04 -9.65 0.22
N LYS A 202 9.79 -10.15 1.43
CA LYS A 202 10.04 -11.53 1.83
C LYS A 202 8.72 -12.19 2.22
N VAL A 203 8.42 -13.27 1.54
CA VAL A 203 7.49 -14.30 2.02
C VAL A 203 8.39 -15.39 2.62
N TYR A 204 8.12 -15.83 3.85
CA TYR A 204 9.05 -16.71 4.57
C TYR A 204 9.39 -17.97 3.77
N SER A 205 10.63 -18.43 3.83
CA SER A 205 10.99 -19.77 3.36
C SER A 205 10.71 -20.75 4.49
N THR A 206 9.57 -21.42 4.41
CA THR A 206 9.26 -22.60 5.21
C THR A 206 9.99 -23.82 4.64
N ASP A 207 10.35 -24.82 5.47
CA ASP A 207 10.98 -26.05 4.98
C ASP A 207 9.97 -27.01 4.29
N SER A 208 8.68 -26.71 4.42
CA SER A 208 7.58 -27.46 3.80
C SER A 208 7.43 -27.08 2.34
N VAL A 209 7.46 -28.08 1.45
CA VAL A 209 7.26 -27.89 0.00
C VAL A 209 5.88 -27.27 -0.31
N ILE A 210 4.87 -27.58 0.50
CA ILE A 210 3.51 -27.03 0.32
C ILE A 210 3.49 -25.54 0.65
N ASP A 211 4.14 -25.17 1.74
CA ASP A 211 4.19 -23.78 2.19
C ASP A 211 5.07 -22.96 1.22
N GLN A 212 6.20 -23.51 0.73
CA GLN A 212 7.01 -22.88 -0.33
C GLN A 212 6.22 -22.64 -1.62
N ALA A 213 5.37 -23.60 -2.02
CA ALA A 213 4.50 -23.44 -3.17
C ALA A 213 3.47 -22.33 -2.95
N PHE A 214 2.92 -22.21 -1.74
CA PHE A 214 2.03 -21.12 -1.35
C PHE A 214 2.77 -19.77 -1.32
N ASP A 215 3.97 -19.72 -0.75
CA ASP A 215 4.80 -18.52 -0.65
C ASP A 215 5.18 -17.99 -2.05
N TRP A 216 5.45 -18.89 -2.99
CA TRP A 216 5.69 -18.55 -4.41
C TRP A 216 4.49 -17.85 -5.06
N THR A 217 3.26 -18.20 -4.67
CA THR A 217 2.05 -17.54 -5.22
C THR A 217 1.80 -16.13 -4.70
N MET A 218 2.57 -15.67 -3.71
CA MET A 218 2.40 -14.37 -3.05
C MET A 218 3.64 -13.46 -3.17
N GLU A 219 4.71 -13.93 -3.82
CA GLU A 219 5.97 -13.20 -3.82
C GLU A 219 5.94 -11.93 -4.67
N LEU A 220 6.70 -10.90 -4.23
CA LEU A 220 7.15 -9.83 -5.09
C LEU A 220 8.34 -10.31 -5.94
N THR A 221 8.09 -10.48 -7.24
CA THR A 221 9.03 -11.15 -8.17
C THR A 221 10.30 -10.35 -8.44
N ASN A 222 10.17 -9.06 -8.77
CA ASN A 222 11.29 -8.14 -9.01
C ASN A 222 11.69 -7.33 -7.77
N ARG A 223 11.64 -7.99 -6.60
CA ARG A 223 11.95 -7.38 -5.29
C ARG A 223 13.36 -6.80 -5.23
N LYS A 224 14.35 -7.41 -5.88
CA LYS A 224 15.74 -6.94 -5.85
C LYS A 224 15.87 -5.59 -6.54
N GLU A 225 15.26 -5.44 -7.72
CA GLU A 225 15.22 -4.20 -8.47
C GLU A 225 14.53 -3.10 -7.67
N TYR A 226 13.43 -3.43 -6.97
CA TYR A 226 12.77 -2.48 -6.09
C TYR A 226 13.65 -2.06 -4.90
N LEU A 227 14.36 -2.99 -4.27
CA LEU A 227 15.29 -2.70 -3.19
C LEU A 227 16.43 -1.76 -3.63
N GLU A 228 16.97 -1.96 -4.82
CA GLU A 228 18.01 -1.05 -5.35
C GLU A 228 17.48 0.37 -5.58
N VAL A 229 16.23 0.52 -6.05
CA VAL A 229 15.57 1.83 -6.13
C VAL A 229 15.37 2.43 -4.74
N LEU A 230 14.89 1.66 -3.76
CA LEU A 230 14.70 2.15 -2.40
C LEU A 230 16.02 2.65 -1.77
N LYS A 231 17.12 1.91 -1.97
CA LYS A 231 18.46 2.33 -1.54
C LYS A 231 18.91 3.61 -2.23
N LEU A 232 18.71 3.72 -3.54
CA LEU A 232 19.03 4.92 -4.32
C LEU A 232 18.27 6.15 -3.79
N LEU A 233 17.02 5.96 -3.39
CA LEU A 233 16.17 7.01 -2.82
C LEU A 233 16.46 7.32 -1.34
N GLY A 234 17.33 6.55 -0.67
CA GLY A 234 17.60 6.73 0.75
C GLY A 234 16.46 6.30 1.68
N ALA A 235 15.61 5.35 1.25
CA ALA A 235 14.52 4.85 2.08
C ALA A 235 15.04 4.09 3.31
N GLY A 236 14.60 4.49 4.50
CA GLY A 236 14.89 3.79 5.76
C GLY A 236 13.81 2.78 6.14
N VAL A 237 12.59 2.96 5.61
CA VAL A 237 11.41 2.18 5.97
C VAL A 237 10.59 1.85 4.72
N VAL A 238 9.96 0.68 4.71
CA VAL A 238 8.93 0.28 3.75
C VAL A 238 7.70 -0.22 4.50
N LEU A 239 6.53 0.34 4.18
CA LEU A 239 5.25 -0.13 4.71
C LEU A 239 4.54 -0.97 3.64
N HIS A 240 4.08 -2.16 4.03
CA HIS A 240 3.40 -3.09 3.13
C HIS A 240 2.31 -3.93 3.80
N GLY A 241 1.65 -4.80 3.02
CA GLY A 241 0.53 -5.65 3.42
C GLY A 241 0.67 -7.10 2.98
N HIS A 242 -0.45 -7.68 2.54
CA HIS A 242 -0.61 -8.94 1.80
C HIS A 242 -0.46 -10.22 2.63
N PHE A 243 0.54 -10.27 3.51
CA PHE A 243 0.85 -11.49 4.27
C PHE A 243 -0.03 -11.70 5.52
N HIS A 244 -0.98 -10.79 5.77
CA HIS A 244 -1.99 -10.88 6.85
C HIS A 244 -1.41 -11.10 8.27
N ARG A 245 -0.16 -10.69 8.51
CA ARG A 245 0.52 -10.83 9.80
C ARG A 245 1.22 -9.52 10.16
N PHE A 246 0.98 -9.06 11.39
CA PHE A 246 1.77 -7.97 11.95
C PHE A 246 3.21 -8.45 12.12
N GLN A 247 4.11 -7.89 11.32
CA GLN A 247 5.48 -8.34 11.24
C GLN A 247 6.39 -7.18 10.82
N SER A 248 7.56 -7.11 11.42
CA SER A 248 8.64 -6.22 10.99
C SER A 248 9.89 -7.05 10.74
N TYR A 249 10.66 -6.71 9.70
CA TYR A 249 11.92 -7.35 9.37
C TYR A 249 12.83 -6.37 8.62
N THR A 250 14.14 -6.66 8.58
CA THR A 250 15.11 -5.79 7.93
C THR A 250 15.75 -6.48 6.72
N VAL A 251 15.98 -5.69 5.67
CA VAL A 251 16.74 -6.09 4.48
C VAL A 251 17.67 -4.95 4.11
N ASP A 252 18.99 -5.20 4.08
CA ASP A 252 20.02 -4.21 3.75
C ASP A 252 19.84 -2.86 4.48
N ASN A 253 19.59 -2.93 5.80
CA ASN A 253 19.32 -1.79 6.69
C ASN A 253 18.01 -1.02 6.45
N ILE A 254 17.14 -1.50 5.57
CA ILE A 254 15.79 -0.96 5.37
C ILE A 254 14.81 -1.80 6.18
N SER A 255 14.00 -1.16 7.01
CA SER A 255 12.95 -1.82 7.81
C SER A 255 11.67 -1.99 7.01
N PHE A 256 11.25 -3.21 6.77
CA PHE A 256 9.97 -3.57 6.17
C PHE A 256 8.96 -3.87 7.27
N ILE A 257 7.81 -3.22 7.23
CA ILE A 257 6.73 -3.33 8.22
C ILE A 257 5.46 -3.75 7.50
N ASN A 258 4.89 -4.86 7.93
CA ASN A 258 3.61 -5.37 7.47
C ASN A 258 2.48 -4.86 8.38
N GLY A 259 1.48 -4.22 7.79
CA GLY A 259 0.32 -3.65 8.47
C GLY A 259 -0.67 -4.69 9.01
N GLY A 260 -0.41 -5.98 8.82
CA GLY A 260 -1.22 -7.07 9.33
C GLY A 260 -2.45 -7.35 8.46
N CYS A 261 -3.53 -7.79 9.08
CA CYS A 261 -4.83 -7.93 8.42
C CYS A 261 -5.91 -7.36 9.30
N PHE A 262 -6.40 -6.19 8.92
CA PHE A 262 -7.43 -5.49 9.67
C PHE A 262 -8.72 -6.32 9.77
N LYS A 263 -9.09 -7.06 8.71
CA LYS A 263 -10.26 -7.97 8.77
C LYS A 263 -10.17 -9.00 9.90
N ASN A 264 -8.97 -9.51 10.16
CA ASN A 264 -8.73 -10.57 11.16
C ASN A 264 -8.35 -10.03 12.53
N SER A 265 -7.82 -8.82 12.61
CA SER A 265 -7.34 -8.19 13.86
C SER A 265 -7.67 -6.69 13.84
N PRO A 266 -8.97 -6.35 13.83
CA PRO A 266 -9.47 -4.98 13.63
C PRO A 266 -9.07 -4.01 14.74
N GLU A 267 -8.70 -4.53 15.89
CA GLU A 267 -8.23 -3.77 17.04
C GLU A 267 -6.74 -3.43 16.97
N ARG A 268 -5.99 -3.88 15.95
CA ARG A 268 -4.53 -3.71 15.89
C ARG A 268 -4.08 -2.82 14.73
N TYR A 269 -3.00 -2.06 14.96
CA TYR A 269 -2.33 -1.27 13.93
C TYR A 269 -0.83 -1.16 14.22
N SER A 270 -0.04 -0.78 13.22
CA SER A 270 1.36 -0.39 13.43
C SER A 270 1.46 1.11 13.67
N GLU A 271 2.10 1.53 14.75
CA GLU A 271 2.50 2.92 14.98
C GLU A 271 3.97 3.09 14.62
N LEU A 272 4.27 4.04 13.73
CA LEU A 272 5.60 4.46 13.36
C LEU A 272 5.79 5.91 13.80
N ILE A 273 6.76 6.16 14.67
CA ILE A 273 7.16 7.50 15.09
C ILE A 273 8.45 7.86 14.36
N VAL A 274 8.42 8.93 13.57
CA VAL A 274 9.58 9.47 12.87
C VAL A 274 9.97 10.80 13.52
N ARG A 275 11.24 10.99 13.83
CA ARG A 275 11.78 12.22 14.43
C ARG A 275 12.53 13.04 13.38
N SER A 276 12.62 14.33 13.63
CA SER A 276 13.28 15.28 12.72
C SER A 276 14.79 15.06 12.55
N ASP A 277 15.43 14.31 13.46
CA ASP A 277 16.82 13.87 13.32
C ASP A 277 16.99 12.67 12.37
N GLY A 278 15.90 12.16 11.80
CA GLY A 278 15.87 11.00 10.91
C GLY A 278 15.79 9.66 11.64
N SER A 279 15.77 9.64 12.98
CA SER A 279 15.51 8.41 13.73
C SER A 279 14.04 8.03 13.70
N PHE A 280 13.75 6.73 13.85
CA PHE A 280 12.38 6.25 13.94
C PHE A 280 12.25 5.09 14.93
N SER A 281 11.03 4.88 15.42
CA SER A 281 10.64 3.71 16.21
C SER A 281 9.31 3.18 15.72
N GLN A 282 9.13 1.86 15.77
CA GLN A 282 7.89 1.19 15.36
C GLN A 282 7.43 0.20 16.42
N GLU A 283 6.13 0.16 16.65
CA GLU A 283 5.47 -0.84 17.50
C GLU A 283 4.09 -1.23 16.95
N PHE A 284 3.64 -2.44 17.29
CA PHE A 284 2.28 -2.87 17.01
C PHE A 284 1.41 -2.64 18.23
N LEU A 285 0.39 -1.80 18.07
CA LEU A 285 -0.52 -1.41 19.13
C LEU A 285 -1.88 -2.07 18.96
N SER A 286 -2.60 -2.18 20.08
CA SER A 286 -4.01 -2.54 20.10
C SER A 286 -4.84 -1.37 20.61
N LEU A 287 -6.07 -1.26 20.14
CA LEU A 287 -7.08 -0.41 20.75
C LEU A 287 -7.30 -0.85 22.22
N PRO A 288 -7.55 0.11 23.13
CA PRO A 288 -7.78 -0.16 24.55
C PRO A 288 -9.10 -0.91 24.83
#